data_AF-A0A660TEF5-F1
#
_entry.id   AF-A0A660TEF5-F1
#
_cell.length_a   1.000
_cell.length_b   1.000
_cell.length_c   1.000
_cell.angle_alpha   90.00
_cell.angle_beta   90.00
_cell.angle_gamma   90.00
#
_symmetry.space_group_name_H-M   'P 1'
#
loop_
_entity.id
_entity.type
_entity.pdbx_description
1 polymer ?
#
loop_
_entity_poly.entity_id
_entity_poly.type
_entity_poly.pdbx_seq_one_letter_code
_entity_poly.pdbx_strand_id
1 'polypeptide(L)'
;DTVKTGLLEEKLIRMVKRFGLEKNCIISSFNPFSIKTVKKMDPSFSVSLIYSRSKKIPFILRYGAGRLFTSSSFIQPYYKLINPLTFYMHSSIFHNPVIAWTVNDTEPLERLINLGVSGYISNNPSLLLSELKNKDIIIARPV
;
A
#
# COMPACT_ATOMS: atom_id res chain seq x y z
N ASP A 1 9.77 -0.09 23.07
CA ASP A 1 10.74 0.70 22.29
C ASP A 1 10.05 1.55 21.23
N THR A 2 9.74 2.80 21.54
CA THR A 2 9.19 3.77 20.59
C THR A 2 10.32 4.55 19.95
N VAL A 3 10.77 4.10 18.77
CA VAL A 3 11.66 4.91 17.93
C VAL A 3 10.94 6.21 17.58
N LYS A 4 11.57 7.36 17.87
CA LYS A 4 11.00 8.67 17.50
C LYS A 4 10.86 8.74 15.98
N THR A 5 9.64 9.04 15.52
CA THR A 5 9.35 9.39 14.12
C THR A 5 10.33 10.48 13.66
N GLY A 6 10.98 10.29 12.51
CA GLY A 6 12.05 11.13 11.99
C GLY A 6 13.35 10.37 11.80
N LEU A 7 13.88 9.79 12.87
CA LEU A 7 15.24 9.24 12.85
C LEU A 7 15.34 7.92 12.07
N LEU A 8 14.29 7.10 12.11
CA LEU A 8 14.24 5.85 11.33
C LEU A 8 14.00 6.14 9.85
N GLU A 9 13.09 7.06 9.54
CA GLU A 9 12.76 7.50 8.18
C GLU A 9 13.99 8.10 7.49
N GLU A 10 14.76 8.93 8.18
CA GLU A 10 15.99 9.52 7.64
C GLU A 10 17.06 8.45 7.35
N LYS A 11 17.23 7.47 8.24
CA LYS A 11 18.16 6.35 8.02
C LYS A 11 17.72 5.48 6.84
N LEU A 12 16.42 5.19 6.74
CA LEU A 12 15.83 4.46 5.63
C LEU A 12 16.04 5.18 4.30
N ILE A 13 15.71 6.47 4.21
CA ILE A 13 15.89 7.28 3.01
C ILE A 13 17.35 7.29 2.58
N ARG A 14 18.29 7.54 3.51
CA ARG A 14 19.72 7.52 3.20
C ARG A 14 20.18 6.17 2.65
N MET A 15 19.68 5.08 3.22
CA MET A 15 20.00 3.73 2.75
C MET A 15 19.46 3.48 1.35
N VAL A 16 18.19 3.81 1.08
CA VAL A 16 17.59 3.62 -0.26
C VAL A 16 18.35 4.43 -1.32
N LYS A 17 18.67 5.69 -1.02
CA LYS A 17 19.48 6.54 -1.92
C LYS A 17 20.88 6.01 -2.15
N ARG A 18 21.55 5.51 -1.10
CA ARG A 18 22.89 4.92 -1.20
C ARG A 18 22.93 3.74 -2.18
N PHE A 19 21.85 2.99 -2.30
CA PHE A 19 21.74 1.86 -3.23
C PHE A 19 21.03 2.19 -4.55
N GLY A 20 20.60 3.44 -4.77
CA GLY A 20 19.92 3.86 -6.00
C GLY A 20 18.55 3.22 -6.20
N LEU A 21 17.82 2.89 -5.12
CA LEU A 21 16.57 2.14 -5.15
C LEU A 21 15.31 3.02 -5.03
N GLU A 22 15.42 4.33 -5.17
CA GLU A 22 14.33 5.30 -4.93
C GLU A 22 13.11 5.03 -5.81
N LYS A 23 13.33 4.58 -7.05
CA LYS A 23 12.27 4.24 -8.02
C LYS A 23 11.74 2.81 -7.88
N ASN A 24 12.46 1.97 -7.14
CA ASN A 24 12.19 0.53 -6.98
C ASN A 24 11.56 0.18 -5.64
N CYS A 25 11.32 1.17 -4.77
CA CYS A 25 10.83 0.97 -3.42
C CYS A 25 9.53 1.72 -3.16
N ILE A 26 8.63 1.09 -2.39
CA ILE A 26 7.46 1.75 -1.80
C ILE A 26 7.62 1.69 -0.28
N ILE A 27 7.77 2.86 0.36
CA ILE A 27 7.85 2.95 1.82
C ILE A 27 6.43 2.94 2.39
N SER A 28 6.09 1.91 3.16
CA SER A 28 4.71 1.69 3.63
C SER A 28 4.64 1.64 5.17
N SER A 29 3.57 2.18 5.76
CA SER A 29 3.40 2.21 7.23
C SER A 29 1.93 2.33 7.64
N PHE A 30 1.60 1.80 8.83
CA PHE A 30 0.34 2.09 9.53
C PHE A 30 0.35 3.48 10.20
N ASN A 31 1.53 4.05 10.43
CA ASN A 31 1.69 5.35 11.07
C ASN A 31 1.68 6.46 10.02
N PRO A 32 0.63 7.29 9.93
CA PRO A 32 0.56 8.36 8.95
C PRO A 32 1.64 9.43 9.16
N PHE A 33 2.16 9.58 10.39
CA PHE A 33 3.25 10.52 10.66
C PHE A 33 4.56 10.07 10.00
N SER A 34 4.84 8.76 9.96
CA SER A 34 5.99 8.24 9.23
C SER A 34 5.89 8.54 7.74
N ILE A 35 4.70 8.36 7.16
CA ILE A 35 4.45 8.68 5.74
C ILE A 35 4.66 10.17 5.47
N LYS A 36 4.11 11.04 6.31
CA LYS A 36 4.26 12.49 6.20
C LYS A 36 5.73 12.92 6.34
N THR A 37 6.46 12.31 7.27
CA THR A 37 7.88 12.57 7.48
C THR A 37 8.70 12.22 6.25
N VAL A 38 8.51 11.03 5.66
CA VAL A 38 9.20 10.64 4.42
C VAL A 38 8.91 11.63 3.29
N LYS A 39 7.64 11.95 3.05
CA LYS A 39 7.26 12.92 2.02
C LYS A 39 7.81 14.32 2.25
N LYS A 40 7.94 14.76 3.51
CA LYS A 40 8.55 16.04 3.85
C LYS A 40 10.07 16.03 3.60
N MET A 41 10.74 14.92 3.89
CA MET A 41 12.18 14.78 3.69
C MET A 41 12.52 14.66 2.20
N ASP A 42 11.75 13.87 1.46
CA ASP A 42 11.92 13.70 0.02
C ASP A 42 10.56 13.36 -0.65
N PRO A 43 9.95 14.33 -1.36
CA PRO A 43 8.67 14.13 -2.03
C PRO A 43 8.72 13.11 -3.18
N SER A 44 9.91 12.80 -3.73
CA SER A 44 10.06 11.89 -4.87
C SER A 44 9.82 10.42 -4.51
N PHE A 45 9.93 10.07 -3.23
CA PHE A 45 9.69 8.70 -2.79
C PHE A 45 8.22 8.29 -2.96
N SER A 46 8.05 7.07 -3.47
CA SER A 46 6.77 6.38 -3.43
C SER A 46 6.47 5.90 -2.02
N VAL A 47 5.31 6.29 -1.49
CA VAL A 47 4.88 5.91 -0.13
C VAL A 47 3.46 5.37 -0.13
N SER A 48 3.14 4.51 0.84
CA SER A 48 1.79 3.97 1.00
C SER A 48 1.32 3.91 2.44
N LEU A 49 0.05 4.27 2.66
CA LEU A 49 -0.61 4.10 3.95
C LEU A 49 -1.23 2.70 4.05
N ILE A 50 -0.76 1.91 5.00
CA ILE A 50 -1.32 0.60 5.33
C ILE A 50 -2.42 0.76 6.38
N TYR A 51 -3.54 0.05 6.24
CA TYR A 51 -4.55 0.02 7.30
C TYR A 51 -5.35 -1.28 7.38
N SER A 52 -5.86 -1.57 8.57
CA SER A 52 -6.80 -2.67 8.83
C SER A 52 -7.76 -2.29 9.96
N ARG A 53 -8.74 -3.15 10.24
CA ARG A 53 -9.66 -3.01 11.38
C ARG A 53 -9.10 -3.54 12.71
N SER A 54 -7.81 -3.86 12.79
CA SER A 54 -7.18 -4.37 14.02
C SER A 54 -7.40 -3.43 15.21
N LYS A 55 -7.69 -3.99 16.38
CA LYS A 55 -7.86 -3.21 17.63
C LYS A 55 -6.59 -2.46 18.04
N LYS A 56 -5.42 -2.91 17.57
CA LYS A 56 -4.11 -2.27 17.81
C LYS A 56 -3.94 -0.95 17.05
N ILE A 57 -4.78 -0.68 16.05
CA ILE A 57 -4.74 0.55 15.26
C ILE A 57 -5.76 1.54 15.87
N PRO A 58 -5.39 2.83 16.04
CA PRO A 58 -6.33 3.88 16.46
C PRO A 58 -7.59 3.88 15.59
N PHE A 59 -8.77 4.01 16.19
CA PHE A 59 -10.05 3.85 15.50
C PHE A 59 -10.15 4.66 14.20
N ILE A 60 -9.71 5.93 14.24
CA ILE A 60 -9.75 6.83 13.09
C ILE A 60 -8.89 6.34 11.91
N LEU A 61 -7.82 5.57 12.16
CA LEU A 61 -6.93 5.08 11.12
C LEU A 61 -7.38 3.75 10.50
N ARG A 62 -8.38 3.07 11.08
CA ARG A 62 -8.82 1.73 10.64
C ARG A 62 -9.48 1.68 9.26
N TYR A 63 -9.81 2.85 8.72
CA TYR A 63 -10.45 3.03 7.40
C TYR A 63 -9.61 3.92 6.48
N GLY A 64 -8.30 4.01 6.76
CA GLY A 64 -7.37 4.79 5.95
C GLY A 64 -7.63 6.30 6.01
N ALA A 65 -8.26 6.84 7.07
CA ALA A 65 -8.48 8.29 7.20
C ALA A 65 -7.16 9.07 7.29
N GLY A 66 -6.05 8.39 7.65
CA GLY A 66 -4.70 8.93 7.56
C GLY A 66 -4.37 9.53 6.20
N ARG A 67 -4.99 9.04 5.12
CA ARG A 67 -4.78 9.54 3.76
C ARG A 67 -5.08 11.04 3.63
N LEU A 68 -6.04 11.56 4.38
CA LEU A 68 -6.53 12.93 4.25
C LEU A 68 -5.47 13.98 4.59
N PHE A 69 -4.41 13.57 5.30
CA PHE A 69 -3.31 14.45 5.71
C PHE A 69 -1.93 13.85 5.38
N THR A 70 -1.90 12.82 4.52
CA THR A 70 -0.67 12.26 3.97
C THR A 70 -0.72 12.34 2.45
N SER A 71 0.33 12.83 1.82
CA SER A 71 0.48 12.79 0.35
C SER A 71 0.88 11.39 -0.13
N SER A 72 0.09 10.38 0.23
CA SER A 72 0.37 8.99 -0.10
C SER A 72 0.21 8.71 -1.59
N SER A 73 1.19 8.04 -2.20
CA SER A 73 1.12 7.65 -3.62
C SER A 73 0.12 6.52 -3.85
N PHE A 74 -0.04 5.63 -2.86
CA PHE A 74 -0.90 4.46 -2.90
C PHE A 74 -1.57 4.25 -1.55
N ILE A 75 -2.63 3.45 -1.52
CA ILE A 75 -3.17 2.92 -0.26
C ILE A 75 -3.06 1.39 -0.21
N GLN A 76 -2.87 0.89 1.01
CA GLN A 76 -2.75 -0.53 1.29
C GLN A 76 -3.79 -0.99 2.33
N PRO A 77 -5.06 -1.14 1.94
CA PRO A 77 -6.08 -1.77 2.79
C PRO A 77 -5.87 -3.27 2.96
N TYR A 78 -6.25 -3.77 4.14
CA TYR A 78 -6.49 -5.20 4.31
C TYR A 78 -7.60 -5.66 3.35
N TYR A 79 -7.40 -6.75 2.62
CA TYR A 79 -8.19 -7.14 1.44
C TYR A 79 -9.70 -7.29 1.73
N LYS A 80 -10.07 -7.72 2.94
CA LYS A 80 -11.47 -7.85 3.37
C LYS A 80 -12.18 -6.50 3.53
N LEU A 81 -11.44 -5.40 3.59
CA LEU A 81 -11.99 -4.05 3.69
C LEU A 81 -12.30 -3.44 2.33
N ILE A 82 -11.82 -4.05 1.25
CA ILE A 82 -12.04 -3.57 -0.12
C ILE A 82 -13.38 -4.13 -0.60
N ASN A 83 -14.34 -3.25 -0.79
CA ASN A 83 -15.65 -3.49 -1.42
C ASN A 83 -15.90 -2.40 -2.49
N PRO A 84 -16.94 -2.52 -3.34
CA PRO A 84 -17.18 -1.56 -4.42
C PRO A 84 -17.18 -0.10 -3.98
N LEU A 85 -17.84 0.21 -2.85
CA LEU A 85 -17.92 1.57 -2.31
C LEU A 85 -16.54 2.09 -1.87
N THR A 86 -15.85 1.33 -1.02
CA THR A 86 -14.51 1.74 -0.54
C THR A 86 -13.49 1.83 -1.67
N PHE A 87 -13.57 0.93 -2.66
CA PHE A 87 -12.72 0.98 -3.83
C PHE A 87 -13.00 2.25 -4.65
N TYR A 88 -14.27 2.52 -4.98
CA TYR A 88 -14.67 3.72 -5.72
C TYR A 88 -14.23 5.01 -5.01
N MET A 89 -14.42 5.09 -3.68
CA MET A 89 -13.92 6.22 -2.89
C MET A 89 -12.42 6.41 -3.12
N HIS A 90 -11.63 5.34 -3.08
CA HIS A 90 -10.18 5.43 -3.18
C HIS A 90 -9.67 5.68 -4.61
N SER A 91 -10.17 4.95 -5.59
CA SER A 91 -9.69 5.03 -6.98
C SER A 91 -10.27 6.22 -7.73
N SER A 92 -11.57 6.50 -7.56
CA SER A 92 -12.27 7.52 -8.36
C SER A 92 -12.33 8.88 -7.66
N ILE A 93 -12.46 8.94 -6.34
CA ILE A 93 -12.56 10.22 -5.61
C ILE A 93 -11.18 10.71 -5.15
N PHE A 94 -10.40 9.83 -4.52
CA PHE A 94 -9.06 10.20 -4.01
C PHE A 94 -7.93 9.95 -5.02
N HIS A 95 -8.23 9.35 -6.17
CA HIS A 95 -7.24 9.02 -7.20
C HIS A 95 -6.02 8.25 -6.66
N ASN A 96 -6.24 7.41 -5.64
CA ASN A 96 -5.22 6.54 -5.08
C ASN A 96 -5.37 5.13 -5.67
N PRO A 97 -4.34 4.60 -6.34
CA PRO A 97 -4.31 3.19 -6.68
C PRO A 97 -4.31 2.34 -5.40
N VAL A 98 -5.00 1.21 -5.47
CA VAL A 98 -5.27 0.35 -4.30
C VAL A 98 -4.42 -0.91 -4.41
N ILE A 99 -3.65 -1.21 -3.37
CA ILE A 99 -2.84 -2.43 -3.27
C ILE A 99 -3.35 -3.25 -2.08
N ALA A 100 -3.93 -4.43 -2.34
CA ALA A 100 -4.53 -5.26 -1.31
C ALA A 100 -3.48 -6.10 -0.56
N TRP A 101 -3.60 -6.23 0.77
CA TRP A 101 -2.82 -7.20 1.56
C TRP A 101 -3.74 -7.98 2.53
N THR A 102 -3.47 -9.20 2.98
CA THR A 102 -2.64 -10.22 2.33
C THR A 102 -3.59 -11.18 1.60
N VAL A 103 -3.55 -11.22 0.27
CA VAL A 103 -4.45 -12.03 -0.57
C VAL A 103 -3.79 -13.38 -0.81
N ASN A 104 -4.27 -14.43 -0.16
CA ASN A 104 -3.65 -15.77 -0.24
C ASN A 104 -4.45 -16.79 -1.05
N ASP A 105 -5.72 -16.47 -1.34
CA ASP A 105 -6.68 -17.40 -1.94
C ASP A 105 -7.21 -16.85 -3.27
N THR A 106 -7.68 -17.74 -4.14
CA THR A 106 -8.15 -17.41 -5.48
C THR A 106 -9.48 -16.65 -5.49
N GLU A 107 -10.41 -17.00 -4.59
CA GLU A 107 -11.71 -16.33 -4.45
C GLU A 107 -11.58 -14.82 -4.15
N PRO A 108 -10.85 -14.38 -3.09
CA PRO A 108 -10.66 -12.95 -2.87
C PRO A 108 -9.85 -12.29 -3.99
N LEU A 109 -8.89 -12.98 -4.60
CA LEU A 109 -8.15 -12.46 -5.75
C LEU A 109 -9.09 -12.12 -6.91
N GLU A 110 -9.94 -13.06 -7.31
CA GLU A 110 -10.88 -12.88 -8.42
C GLU A 110 -11.83 -11.71 -8.19
N ARG A 111 -12.39 -11.61 -6.98
CA ARG A 111 -13.23 -10.47 -6.60
C ARG A 111 -12.50 -9.14 -6.72
N LEU A 112 -11.22 -9.08 -6.32
CA LEU A 112 -10.43 -7.84 -6.36
C LEU A 112 -9.96 -7.48 -7.77
N ILE A 113 -9.67 -8.47 -8.61
CA ILE A 113 -9.42 -8.29 -10.05
C ILE A 113 -10.63 -7.62 -10.70
N ASN A 114 -11.84 -8.15 -10.46
CA ASN A 114 -13.07 -7.61 -11.03
C ASN A 114 -13.38 -6.18 -10.57
N LEU A 115 -12.87 -5.78 -9.40
CA LEU A 115 -12.98 -4.41 -8.90
C LEU A 115 -11.95 -3.45 -9.54
N GLY A 116 -10.87 -3.95 -10.14
CA GLY A 116 -9.80 -3.12 -10.69
C GLY A 116 -8.71 -2.74 -9.68
N VAL A 117 -8.48 -3.58 -8.67
CA VAL A 117 -7.38 -3.39 -7.70
C VAL A 117 -6.03 -3.44 -8.42
N SER A 118 -5.15 -2.49 -8.07
CA SER A 118 -3.90 -2.23 -8.79
C SER A 118 -2.74 -3.13 -8.39
N GLY A 119 -2.82 -3.81 -7.25
CA GLY A 119 -1.76 -4.71 -6.80
C GLY A 119 -2.16 -5.60 -5.63
N TYR A 120 -1.38 -6.65 -5.40
CA TYR A 120 -1.66 -7.69 -4.44
C TYR A 120 -0.38 -8.06 -3.67
N ILE A 121 -0.46 -8.02 -2.34
CA ILE A 121 0.56 -8.53 -1.43
C ILE A 121 0.06 -9.90 -0.94
N SER A 122 0.90 -10.93 -1.04
CA SER A 122 0.54 -12.31 -0.74
C SER A 122 1.68 -13.06 -0.06
N ASN A 123 1.32 -14.03 0.76
CA ASN A 123 2.26 -15.02 1.27
C ASN A 123 2.47 -16.18 0.28
N ASN A 124 1.62 -16.31 -0.74
CA ASN A 124 1.73 -17.29 -1.81
C ASN A 124 1.80 -16.61 -3.19
N PRO A 125 2.91 -15.91 -3.50
CA PRO A 125 3.04 -15.17 -4.76
C PRO A 125 2.99 -16.06 -6.00
N SER A 126 3.46 -17.31 -5.91
CA SER A 126 3.45 -18.27 -7.02
C SER A 126 2.02 -18.62 -7.45
N LEU A 127 1.13 -18.87 -6.49
CA LEU A 127 -0.29 -19.12 -6.78
C LEU A 127 -0.93 -17.92 -7.47
N LEU A 128 -0.77 -16.72 -6.89
CA LEU A 128 -1.31 -15.49 -7.48
C LEU A 128 -0.78 -15.25 -8.89
N LEU A 129 0.52 -15.46 -9.12
CA LEU A 129 1.13 -15.28 -10.42
C LEU A 129 0.56 -16.25 -11.46
N SER A 130 0.30 -17.49 -11.07
CA SER A 130 -0.35 -18.49 -11.93
C SER A 130 -1.77 -18.04 -12.32
N GLU A 131 -2.57 -17.63 -11.33
CA GLU A 131 -3.94 -17.18 -11.57
C GLU A 131 -4.03 -15.93 -12.44
N LEU A 132 -3.17 -14.94 -12.20
CA LEU A 132 -3.12 -13.71 -13.00
C LEU A 132 -2.74 -14.00 -14.46
N LYS A 133 -1.78 -14.91 -14.69
CA LYS A 133 -1.39 -15.34 -16.04
C LYS A 133 -2.50 -16.11 -16.74
N ASN A 134 -3.19 -17.01 -16.05
CA ASN A 134 -4.32 -17.77 -16.60
C ASN A 134 -5.48 -16.86 -17.04
N LYS A 135 -5.56 -15.65 -16.49
CA LYS A 135 -6.55 -14.63 -16.83
C LYS A 135 -6.01 -13.55 -17.80
N ASP A 136 -4.85 -13.78 -18.41
CA ASP A 136 -4.17 -12.86 -19.34
C ASP A 136 -3.97 -11.44 -18.79
N ILE A 137 -3.82 -11.30 -17.48
CA ILE A 137 -3.62 -10.01 -16.83
C ILE A 137 -2.16 -9.58 -17.01
N ILE A 138 -1.96 -8.38 -17.55
CA ILE A 138 -0.64 -7.78 -17.70
C ILE A 138 -0.08 -7.45 -16.31
N ILE A 139 1.02 -8.10 -15.96
CA ILE A 139 1.75 -7.85 -14.72
C ILE A 139 2.88 -6.88 -15.04
N ALA A 140 2.80 -5.67 -14.48
CA ALA A 140 3.89 -4.71 -14.59
C ALA A 140 5.16 -5.30 -13.98
N ARG A 141 6.27 -5.23 -14.72
CA ARG A 141 7.59 -5.52 -14.16
C ARG A 141 8.04 -4.32 -13.31
N PRO A 142 8.70 -4.55 -12.16
CA PRO A 142 9.38 -3.46 -11.47
C PRO A 142 10.39 -2.85 -12.45
N VAL A 143 10.32 -1.53 -12.63
CA VAL A 143 11.21 -0.74 -13.50
C VAL A 143 12.57 -0.62 -12.85
#